data_AF-A0ABD0S333-F1
#
_entry.id   AF-A0ABD0S333-F1
#
_cell.length_a   1.000
_cell.length_b   1.000
_cell.length_c   1.000
_cell.angle_alpha   90.00
_cell.angle_beta   90.00
_cell.angle_gamma   90.00
#
_symmetry.space_group_name_H-M   'P 1'
#
loop_
_entity.id
_entity.type
_entity.pdbx_description
1 polymer ?
#
loop_
_entity_poly.entity_id
_entity_poly.type
_entity_poly.pdbx_seq_one_letter_code
_entity_poly.pdbx_strand_id
1 'polypeptide(L)'
;MLVPTTDTVRYGYLMEKLLSVNHSVLFTGITGVGKSVVARALLNSVQEKAGYVPVYINFSAQTSSARTQEIIESKLEKKRKNIL
;
A
#
# COMPACT_ATOMS: atom_id res chain seq x y z
N MET A 1 -8.98 1.74 -15.70
CA MET A 1 -10.22 1.08 -15.25
C MET A 1 -9.88 -0.37 -14.93
N LEU A 2 -10.07 -0.83 -13.68
CA LEU A 2 -9.89 -2.24 -13.31
C LEU A 2 -11.21 -2.97 -13.56
N VAL A 3 -11.17 -4.06 -14.33
CA VAL A 3 -12.38 -4.87 -14.57
C VAL A 3 -12.61 -5.78 -13.36
N PRO A 4 -13.83 -5.82 -12.80
CA PRO A 4 -14.16 -6.76 -11.74
C PRO A 4 -14.19 -8.18 -12.32
N THR A 5 -13.24 -9.01 -11.91
CA THR A 5 -13.19 -10.44 -12.18
C THR A 5 -13.27 -11.17 -10.85
N THR A 6 -13.52 -12.48 -10.90
CA THR A 6 -13.54 -13.32 -9.70
C THR A 6 -12.30 -13.13 -8.83
N ASP A 7 -11.12 -13.02 -9.45
CA ASP A 7 -9.85 -12.86 -8.74
C ASP A 7 -9.68 -11.46 -8.16
N THR A 8 -9.98 -10.40 -8.92
CA THR A 8 -9.83 -9.03 -8.41
C THR A 8 -10.79 -8.74 -7.26
N VAL A 9 -12.00 -9.31 -7.30
CA VAL A 9 -12.97 -9.23 -6.19
C VAL A 9 -12.49 -10.00 -4.96
N ARG A 10 -12.02 -11.25 -5.12
CA ARG A 10 -11.56 -12.09 -3.99
C ARG A 10 -10.34 -11.50 -3.28
N TYR A 11 -9.32 -11.13 -4.03
CA TYR A 11 -8.10 -10.56 -3.45
C TYR A 11 -8.34 -9.18 -2.82
N GLY A 12 -9.20 -8.36 -3.46
CA GLY A 12 -9.64 -7.09 -2.89
C GLY A 12 -10.34 -7.26 -1.55
N TYR A 13 -11.32 -8.18 -1.48
CA TYR A 13 -12.06 -8.47 -0.25
C TYR A 13 -11.16 -8.94 0.89
N LEU A 14 -10.25 -9.90 0.62
CA LEU A 14 -9.33 -10.41 1.65
C LEU A 14 -8.40 -9.32 2.17
N MET A 15 -7.83 -8.51 1.27
CA MET A 15 -6.94 -7.43 1.67
C MET A 15 -7.69 -6.36 2.48
N GLU A 16 -8.94 -6.03 2.13
CA GLU A 16 -9.76 -5.08 2.89
C GLU A 16 -10.02 -5.58 4.32
N LYS A 17 -10.41 -6.85 4.47
CA LYS A 17 -10.67 -7.45 5.78
C LYS A 17 -9.42 -7.50 6.65
N LEU A 18 -8.28 -7.90 6.09
CA LEU A 18 -7.02 -7.94 6.84
C LEU A 18 -6.55 -6.55 7.26
N LEU A 19 -6.64 -5.55 6.37
CA LEU A 19 -6.29 -4.17 6.71
C LEU A 19 -7.20 -3.59 7.80
N SER A 20 -8.50 -3.94 7.82
CA SER A 20 -9.44 -3.48 8.84
C SER A 20 -9.08 -3.91 10.28
N VAL A 21 -8.25 -4.96 10.41
CA VAL A 21 -7.71 -5.44 11.69
C VAL A 21 -6.20 -5.20 11.82
N ASN A 22 -5.66 -4.26 11.03
CA ASN A 22 -4.25 -3.88 11.01
C ASN A 22 -3.28 -5.04 10.72
N HIS A 23 -3.72 -6.03 9.92
CA HIS A 23 -2.88 -7.15 9.51
C HIS A 23 -2.26 -6.89 8.12
N SER A 24 -0.95 -7.07 7.99
CA SER A 24 -0.23 -6.87 6.72
C SER A 24 -0.55 -7.97 5.71
N VAL A 25 -0.54 -7.62 4.42
CA VAL A 25 -0.91 -8.52 3.32
C VAL A 25 0.21 -8.59 2.29
N LEU A 26 0.56 -9.80 1.87
CA LEU A 26 1.53 -10.05 0.79
C LEU A 26 0.84 -10.82 -0.36
N PHE A 27 0.79 -10.20 -1.54
CA PHE A 27 0.37 -10.90 -2.75
C PHE A 27 1.56 -11.58 -3.44
N THR A 28 1.44 -12.88 -3.68
CA THR A 28 2.45 -13.69 -4.37
C THR A 28 2.02 -13.99 -5.81
N GLY A 29 2.98 -14.35 -6.67
CA GLY A 29 2.73 -14.72 -8.08
C GLY A 29 3.71 -14.06 -9.06
N ILE A 30 3.72 -14.53 -10.31
CA ILE A 30 4.65 -14.07 -11.36
C ILE A 30 4.47 -12.59 -11.74
N THR A 31 5.47 -11.99 -12.38
CA THR A 31 5.37 -10.62 -12.90
C THR A 31 4.27 -10.49 -13.97
N GLY A 32 3.68 -9.29 -14.10
CA GLY A 32 2.69 -8.99 -15.15
C GLY A 32 1.24 -9.39 -14.88
N VAL A 33 0.93 -10.10 -13.79
CA VAL A 33 -0.45 -10.62 -13.52
C VAL A 33 -1.36 -9.66 -12.75
N GLY A 34 -1.12 -8.36 -12.83
CA GLY A 34 -2.05 -7.35 -12.28
C GLY A 34 -2.07 -7.17 -10.76
N LYS A 35 -1.20 -7.85 -9.97
CA LYS A 35 -1.12 -7.71 -8.50
C LYS A 35 -1.06 -6.24 -8.04
N SER A 36 -0.16 -5.44 -8.64
CA SER A 36 0.00 -4.04 -8.27
C SER A 36 -1.21 -3.18 -8.63
N VAL A 37 -1.99 -3.57 -9.64
CA VAL A 37 -3.22 -2.87 -10.02
C VAL A 37 -4.31 -3.12 -9.00
N VAL A 38 -4.47 -4.38 -8.55
CA VAL A 38 -5.43 -4.76 -7.51
C VAL A 38 -5.12 -4.06 -6.19
N ALA A 39 -3.86 -4.13 -5.73
CA ALA A 39 -3.45 -3.49 -4.47
C ALA A 39 -3.68 -1.97 -4.49
N ARG A 40 -3.31 -1.30 -5.59
CA ARG A 40 -3.52 0.16 -5.74
C ARG A 40 -4.99 0.54 -5.79
N ALA A 41 -5.81 -0.20 -6.54
CA ALA A 41 -7.24 0.07 -6.63
C ALA A 41 -7.91 -0.03 -5.25
N LEU A 42 -7.55 -1.05 -4.46
CA LEU A 42 -8.08 -1.19 -3.11
C LEU A 42 -7.55 -0.09 -2.18
N LEU A 43 -6.23 0.20 -2.20
CA LEU A 43 -5.64 1.23 -1.35
C LEU A 43 -6.26 2.61 -1.59
N ASN A 44 -6.57 2.96 -2.84
CA ASN A 44 -7.28 4.20 -3.16
C ASN A 44 -8.72 4.19 -2.61
N SER A 45 -9.42 3.06 -2.69
CA SER A 45 -10.77 2.89 -2.12
C SER A 45 -10.79 3.04 -0.58
N VAL A 46 -9.82 2.44 0.13
CA VAL A 46 -9.74 2.56 1.60
C VAL A 46 -9.19 3.91 2.06
N GLN A 47 -8.42 4.61 1.23
CA GLN A 47 -8.06 6.01 1.47
C GLN A 47 -9.31 6.88 1.58
N GLU A 48 -10.23 6.76 0.62
CA GLU A 48 -11.49 7.52 0.62
C GLU A 48 -12.43 7.11 1.76
N LYS A 49 -12.52 5.80 2.07
CA LYS A 49 -13.50 5.27 3.03
C LYS A 49 -13.05 5.29 4.49
N ALA A 50 -11.75 5.18 4.74
CA ALA A 50 -11.20 4.93 6.07
C ALA A 50 -10.00 5.81 6.42
N GLY A 51 -9.68 6.83 5.59
CA GLY A 51 -8.65 7.83 5.90
C GLY A 51 -7.22 7.31 5.83
N TYR A 52 -6.98 6.18 5.17
CA TYR A 52 -5.62 5.66 4.95
C TYR A 52 -4.83 6.61 4.04
N VAL A 53 -3.53 6.77 4.33
CA VAL A 53 -2.60 7.48 3.45
C VAL A 53 -1.69 6.45 2.77
N PRO A 54 -1.96 6.05 1.52
CA PRO A 54 -1.15 5.05 0.85
C PRO A 54 0.22 5.62 0.47
N VAL A 55 1.27 4.87 0.81
CA VAL A 55 2.66 5.16 0.43
C VAL A 55 3.16 4.04 -0.47
N TYR A 56 3.63 4.41 -1.67
CA TYR A 56 4.12 3.47 -2.66
C TYR A 56 5.65 3.49 -2.71
N ILE A 57 6.28 2.35 -2.42
CA ILE A 57 7.73 2.18 -2.41
C ILE A 57 8.11 1.16 -3.48
N ASN A 58 9.04 1.53 -4.37
CA ASN A 58 9.61 0.62 -5.37
C ASN A 58 11.06 0.33 -4.98
N PHE A 59 11.41 -0.95 -4.89
CA PHE A 59 12.77 -1.40 -4.62
C PHE A 59 13.52 -1.72 -5.91
N SER A 60 14.82 -1.47 -5.90
CA SER A 60 15.78 -1.94 -6.90
C SER A 60 17.01 -2.51 -6.19
N ALA A 61 17.97 -3.05 -6.95
CA ALA A 61 19.24 -3.53 -6.40
C ALA A 61 20.05 -2.44 -5.67
N GLN A 62 19.73 -1.16 -5.87
CA GLN A 62 20.43 -0.03 -5.26
C GLN A 62 19.66 0.61 -4.09
N THR A 63 18.52 0.05 -3.69
CA THR A 63 17.74 0.61 -2.58
C THR A 63 18.37 0.23 -1.23
N SER A 64 18.90 1.23 -0.52
CA SER A 64 19.43 1.06 0.84
C SER A 64 18.33 1.22 1.91
N SER A 65 18.66 0.80 3.14
CA SER A 65 17.80 1.04 4.31
C SER A 65 17.59 2.53 4.56
N ALA A 66 18.64 3.35 4.45
CA ALA A 66 18.57 4.81 4.56
C ALA A 66 17.59 5.39 3.52
N ARG A 67 17.66 4.92 2.26
CA ARG A 67 16.74 5.37 1.22
C ARG A 67 15.29 4.98 1.51
N THR A 68 15.08 3.80 2.09
CA THR A 68 13.74 3.34 2.48
C THR A 68 13.15 4.22 3.58
N GLN A 69 13.95 4.56 4.60
CA GLN A 69 13.57 5.47 5.67
C GLN A 69 13.18 6.85 5.12
N GLU A 70 14.01 7.43 4.26
CA GLU A 70 13.73 8.73 3.62
C GLU A 70 12.39 8.74 2.88
N ILE A 71 12.07 7.66 2.15
CA ILE A 71 10.81 7.56 1.41
C ILE A 71 9.62 7.56 2.37
N ILE A 72 9.70 6.81 3.47
CA ILE A 72 8.62 6.76 4.47
C ILE A 72 8.46 8.13 5.16
N GLU A 73 9.56 8.72 5.65
CA GLU A 73 9.53 9.99 6.35
C GLU A 73 9.11 11.16 5.45
N SER A 74 9.37 11.10 4.14
CA SER A 74 8.93 12.13 3.18
C SER A 74 7.41 12.32 3.12
N LYS A 75 6.64 11.35 3.63
CA LYS A 75 5.17 11.39 3.70
C LYS A 75 4.63 11.79 5.06
N LEU A 76 5.50 11.96 6.06
CA LEU A 76 5.14 12.37 7.40
C LEU A 76 5.41 13.86 7.59
N GLU A 77 4.58 14.54 8.38
CA GLU A 77 4.89 15.90 8.80
C GLU A 77 6.01 15.87 9.84
N LYS A 78 7.05 16.69 9.62
CA LYS A 78 8.13 16.86 10.59
C LYS A 78 7.59 17.58 11.82
N LYS A 79 7.36 16.86 12.91
CA LYS A 79 7.14 17.49 14.22
C LYS A 79 8.40 18.27 14.61
N ARG A 80 8.25 19.55 14.94
CA ARG A 80 9.34 20.34 15.55
C ARG A 80 9.63 19.74 16.93
N LYS A 81 10.91 19.59 17.27
CA LYS A 81 11.37 19.00 18.54
C LYS A 81 10.91 19.75 19.82
N ASN A 82 10.23 20.90 19.68
CA ASN A 82 9.84 21.78 20.80
C ASN A 82 8.32 22.05 20.88
N ILE A 83 7.46 21.14 20.41
CA ILE A 83 6.02 21.25 20.64
C ILE A 83 5.64 20.24 21.74
N LEU A 84 5.43 20.77 22.95
CA LEU A 84 4.71 20.13 24.05
C LEU A 84 3.21 20.12 23.73
#